data_AF-A0A540MAV9-F1
#
_entry.id   AF-A0A540MAV9-F1
#
_cell.length_a   1.000
_cell.length_b   1.000
_cell.length_c   1.000
_cell.angle_alpha   90.00
_cell.angle_beta   90.00
_cell.angle_gamma   90.00
#
_symmetry.space_group_name_H-M   'P 1'
#
loop_
_entity.id
_entity.type
_entity.pdbx_description
1 polymer ?
#
loop_
_entity_poly.entity_id
_entity_poly.type
_entity_poly.pdbx_seq_one_letter_code
_entity_poly.pdbx_strand_id
1 'polypeptide(L)'
;MRHSLTPSANIAAVCVGPITTPIGRHRRRHQGRHGRRRSPRASTSTTTRGRTPTAGCRSSTTKWQEEKYTEAVMSVTDRLQSKLQAEMASRIASDLSTPPLLWDPWLYYRRVEEGKQFPELCRRLASLNDEFISHKSPSSGFDFTSGKRIEQKLIDYNQESQRCGGYAYEELSKVSPDPRFIAYTMYDKEADLFRLSVRNLNSGGLCGKPKADPIWSIRIYCSAIGSTDDDVLILEEPDEEVYVNIQHIKDFHFVTVSTFSTMSSKFQANPLSGVNLVWECNGIAHGILEHHQGFLYLFTDAAKADQSVDYHYLLRSPLHSSSKNMGVILREGRNFKLCSVTVPLPAGKDPVHLKELHPQFLPLPKYVMQISPGPNYDYHSPVMRFTISSPLLWKDLSEFYACEQYNVFSYDGVLVPLTVVKSRKKQERGSEPWIASCPWSLREIVHENKLAGWGHSAGGPMVASAINQSPYLFKAAILKFPFLDATNTLHSPILPLTAADYEEFGYPGDIDDFHAIRDYSPYDNIQKDVLFPAVMISSSFNTRFGDWESAKWISLTLDFAFPVRSASVHQQQRS
;
A
#
# COMPACT_ATOMS: atom_id res chain seq x y z
N MET A 1 -46.85 -6.82 13.51
CA MET A 1 -47.35 -8.02 14.22
C MET A 1 -46.23 -8.54 15.10
N ARG A 2 -46.50 -8.63 16.41
CA ARG A 2 -45.62 -9.21 17.42
C ARG A 2 -45.57 -10.72 17.20
N HIS A 3 -44.40 -11.34 17.24
CA HIS A 3 -44.27 -12.69 17.78
C HIS A 3 -43.02 -12.78 18.66
N SER A 4 -43.31 -12.82 19.94
CA SER A 4 -42.48 -13.33 21.03
C SER A 4 -42.26 -14.83 20.86
N LEU A 5 -41.02 -15.28 20.94
CA LEU A 5 -40.68 -16.61 21.45
C LEU A 5 -39.68 -16.42 22.59
N THR A 6 -40.11 -16.86 23.76
CA THR A 6 -39.41 -16.88 25.05
C THR A 6 -38.09 -17.67 24.99
N PRO A 7 -37.05 -17.28 25.73
CA PRO A 7 -35.84 -18.09 25.90
C PRO A 7 -36.10 -19.15 26.97
N SER A 8 -36.05 -20.44 26.59
CA SER A 8 -35.87 -21.52 27.56
C SER A 8 -34.40 -21.53 27.99
N ALA A 9 -34.19 -21.31 29.27
CA ALA A 9 -32.91 -21.48 29.93
C ALA A 9 -32.46 -22.95 29.83
N ASN A 10 -31.32 -23.18 29.19
CA ASN A 10 -30.42 -24.25 29.57
C ASN A 10 -29.13 -23.59 30.03
N ILE A 11 -29.01 -23.45 31.35
CA ILE A 11 -27.77 -23.13 32.03
C ILE A 11 -26.88 -24.37 31.86
N ALA A 12 -26.03 -24.36 30.84
CA ALA A 12 -24.78 -25.10 30.89
C ALA A 12 -23.76 -24.15 31.51
N ALA A 13 -23.51 -24.33 32.81
CA ALA A 13 -22.36 -23.74 33.47
C ALA A 13 -21.09 -24.29 32.82
N VAL A 14 -20.59 -23.61 31.80
CA VAL A 14 -19.22 -23.83 31.32
C VAL A 14 -18.34 -23.05 32.27
N CYS A 15 -17.70 -23.75 33.20
CA CYS A 15 -16.57 -23.23 33.94
C CYS A 15 -15.61 -22.59 32.93
N VAL A 16 -15.56 -21.25 32.88
CA VAL A 16 -14.52 -20.53 32.16
C VAL A 16 -13.24 -20.76 32.95
N GLY A 17 -12.56 -21.86 32.64
CA GLY A 17 -11.16 -22.03 33.00
C GLY A 17 -10.34 -20.88 32.42
N PRO A 18 -9.13 -20.63 32.93
CA PRO A 18 -8.27 -19.56 32.42
C PRO A 18 -8.14 -19.70 30.90
N ILE A 19 -8.48 -18.63 30.16
CA ILE A 19 -8.32 -18.57 28.70
C ILE A 19 -6.82 -18.72 28.44
N THR A 20 -6.41 -19.89 27.96
CA THR A 20 -5.02 -20.22 27.71
C THR A 20 -4.67 -19.86 26.28
N THR A 21 -3.56 -19.15 26.10
CA THR A 21 -3.06 -18.77 24.78
C THR A 21 -2.61 -20.01 24.00
N PRO A 22 -2.87 -20.12 22.68
CA PRO A 22 -2.35 -21.23 21.89
C PRO A 22 -0.81 -21.26 21.92
N ILE A 23 -0.21 -22.42 22.21
CA ILE A 23 1.25 -22.59 22.23
C ILE A 23 1.70 -23.22 20.90
N GLY A 24 2.57 -22.52 20.17
CA GLY A 24 3.19 -23.03 18.95
C GLY A 24 4.14 -24.20 19.22
N ARG A 25 3.99 -25.33 18.51
CA ARG A 25 4.91 -26.48 18.68
C ARG A 25 6.24 -26.26 17.95
N HIS A 26 7.35 -26.37 18.69
CA HIS A 26 8.70 -26.27 18.14
C HIS A 26 9.14 -27.50 17.32
N ARG A 27 9.78 -27.26 16.17
CA ARG A 27 10.53 -28.29 15.41
C ARG A 27 11.85 -27.69 14.91
N ARG A 28 12.97 -28.37 15.15
CA ARG A 28 14.28 -27.94 14.64
C ARG A 28 14.35 -28.22 13.13
N ARG A 29 14.49 -27.17 12.31
CA ARG A 29 15.05 -27.27 10.95
C ARG A 29 16.46 -26.68 10.95
N HIS A 30 17.33 -27.16 10.08
CA HIS A 30 18.67 -26.60 9.88
C HIS A 30 18.73 -25.97 8.49
N GLN A 31 19.13 -24.70 8.42
CA GLN A 31 19.58 -24.04 7.18
C GLN A 31 21.08 -23.71 7.38
N GLY A 32 21.95 -24.07 6.43
CA GLY A 32 23.38 -23.71 6.41
C GLY A 32 23.61 -22.64 5.34
N ARG A 33 24.63 -21.75 5.35
CA ARG A 33 26.07 -21.79 5.76
C ARG A 33 26.49 -20.29 5.94
N HIS A 34 27.28 -19.80 6.90
CA HIS A 34 28.72 -19.93 7.17
C HIS A 34 28.96 -19.80 8.70
N GLY A 35 29.78 -20.67 9.29
CA GLY A 35 30.48 -20.42 10.56
C GLY A 35 29.71 -20.43 11.89
N ARG A 36 28.41 -20.10 11.98
CA ARG A 36 27.65 -20.17 13.25
C ARG A 36 26.27 -20.82 13.08
N ARG A 37 26.13 -22.03 13.65
CA ARG A 37 24.88 -22.80 13.67
C ARG A 37 23.94 -22.29 14.77
N ARG A 38 22.72 -21.87 14.42
CA ARG A 38 21.56 -21.87 15.33
C ARG A 38 20.32 -22.41 14.62
N SER A 39 19.51 -23.17 15.35
CA SER A 39 18.26 -23.78 14.86
C SER A 39 17.08 -22.82 15.05
N PRO A 40 16.27 -22.51 14.01
CA PRO A 40 14.97 -21.89 14.19
C PRO A 40 14.10 -22.80 15.06
N ARG A 41 13.51 -22.27 16.14
CA ARG A 41 12.70 -23.05 17.08
C ARG A 41 11.24 -23.20 16.64
N ALA A 42 10.69 -22.27 15.84
CA ALA A 42 9.30 -22.29 15.39
C ALA A 42 9.18 -22.32 13.85
N SER A 43 9.45 -23.48 13.22
CA SER A 43 9.42 -23.61 11.75
C SER A 43 8.20 -24.37 11.20
N THR A 44 7.15 -24.60 12.00
CA THR A 44 5.98 -25.39 11.60
C THR A 44 4.99 -24.62 10.72
N SER A 45 5.10 -23.29 10.63
CA SER A 45 4.20 -22.42 9.84
C SER A 45 4.72 -22.06 8.43
N THR A 46 5.96 -22.38 8.11
CA THR A 46 6.52 -22.21 6.75
C THR A 46 6.04 -23.33 5.83
N THR A 47 4.94 -23.09 5.12
CA THR A 47 4.53 -23.92 3.98
C THR A 47 5.16 -23.33 2.71
N THR A 48 6.28 -23.90 2.26
CA THR A 48 6.66 -23.82 0.85
C THR A 48 5.57 -24.50 0.03
N ARG A 49 5.02 -23.83 -0.98
CA ARG A 49 4.11 -24.43 -1.98
C ARG A 49 4.82 -25.60 -2.68
N GLY A 50 4.68 -26.80 -2.11
CA GLY A 50 5.30 -28.02 -2.58
C GLY A 50 4.50 -29.24 -2.13
N ARG A 51 3.55 -29.64 -2.98
CA ARG A 51 2.83 -30.93 -3.04
C ARG A 51 3.03 -31.88 -1.83
N THR A 52 2.41 -31.61 -0.69
CA THR A 52 2.09 -32.65 0.32
C THR A 52 0.78 -32.31 1.07
N PRO A 53 -0.26 -33.17 1.02
CA PRO A 53 -1.59 -32.86 1.59
C PRO A 53 -1.66 -32.76 3.12
N THR A 54 -0.63 -33.21 3.85
CA THR A 54 -0.69 -33.39 5.31
C THR A 54 -0.21 -32.20 6.12
N ALA A 55 0.51 -31.23 5.52
CA ALA A 55 1.03 -30.05 6.22
C ALA A 55 0.00 -28.90 6.30
N GLY A 56 -0.79 -28.68 5.25
CA GLY A 56 -1.81 -27.61 5.19
C GLY A 56 -2.96 -27.78 6.20
N CYS A 57 -3.25 -29.02 6.63
CA CYS A 57 -4.29 -29.33 7.61
C CYS A 57 -3.90 -28.91 9.05
N ARG A 58 -2.59 -28.76 9.34
CA ARG A 58 -2.10 -28.37 10.67
C ARG A 58 -1.99 -26.85 10.84
N SER A 59 -1.60 -26.11 9.80
CA SER A 59 -1.57 -24.64 9.84
C SER A 59 -2.97 -24.03 9.97
N SER A 60 -3.99 -24.65 9.35
CA SER A 60 -5.38 -24.20 9.47
C SER A 60 -5.95 -24.38 10.87
N THR A 61 -5.58 -25.47 11.57
CA THR A 61 -6.02 -25.73 12.95
C THR A 61 -5.46 -24.70 13.93
N THR A 62 -4.19 -24.33 13.80
CA THR A 62 -3.58 -23.29 14.63
C THR A 62 -4.21 -21.92 14.37
N LYS A 63 -4.45 -21.55 13.11
CA LYS A 63 -5.11 -20.27 12.76
C LYS A 63 -6.51 -20.15 13.36
N TRP A 64 -7.31 -21.20 13.24
CA TRP A 64 -8.66 -21.21 13.82
C TRP A 64 -8.65 -21.09 15.36
N GLN A 65 -7.63 -21.63 16.02
CA GLN A 65 -7.45 -21.45 17.47
C GLN A 65 -7.12 -19.99 17.83
N GLU A 66 -6.28 -19.32 17.04
CA GLU A 66 -5.96 -17.89 17.23
C GLU A 66 -7.19 -16.99 17.00
N GLU A 67 -8.00 -17.30 15.99
CA GLU A 67 -9.28 -16.60 15.72
C GLU A 67 -10.23 -16.72 16.91
N LYS A 68 -10.44 -17.95 17.41
CA LYS A 68 -11.29 -18.17 18.60
C LYS A 68 -10.77 -17.51 19.87
N TYR A 69 -9.45 -17.54 20.07
CA TYR A 69 -8.84 -16.84 21.20
C TYR A 69 -9.12 -15.33 21.10
N THR A 70 -8.96 -14.76 19.91
CA THR A 70 -9.24 -13.35 19.64
C THR A 70 -10.72 -13.01 19.89
N GLU A 71 -11.65 -13.80 19.36
CA GLU A 71 -13.10 -13.63 19.60
C GLU A 71 -13.43 -13.64 21.10
N ALA A 72 -12.89 -14.61 21.84
CA ALA A 72 -13.12 -14.73 23.28
C ALA A 72 -12.58 -13.51 24.05
N VAL A 73 -11.35 -13.08 23.77
CA VAL A 73 -10.73 -11.92 24.43
C VAL A 73 -11.45 -10.62 24.06
N MET A 74 -11.91 -10.48 22.82
CA MET A 74 -12.56 -9.25 22.33
C MET A 74 -14.03 -9.12 22.75
N SER A 75 -14.72 -10.23 23.05
CA SER A 75 -16.15 -10.27 23.40
C SER A 75 -16.57 -9.28 24.50
N VAL A 76 -15.69 -9.03 25.48
CA VAL A 76 -15.97 -8.08 26.58
C VAL A 76 -16.10 -6.63 26.10
N THR A 77 -15.64 -6.33 24.88
CA THR A 77 -15.68 -5.00 24.27
C THR A 77 -16.77 -4.83 23.21
N ASP A 78 -17.66 -5.80 23.02
CA ASP A 78 -18.67 -5.79 21.94
C ASP A 78 -19.50 -4.49 21.91
N ARG A 79 -19.93 -4.00 23.07
CA ARG A 79 -20.67 -2.74 23.17
C ARG A 79 -19.87 -1.55 22.63
N LEU A 80 -18.56 -1.50 22.89
CA LEU A 80 -17.68 -0.46 22.39
C LEU A 80 -17.46 -0.61 20.88
N GLN A 81 -17.23 -1.85 20.41
CA GLN A 81 -17.06 -2.15 18.99
C GLN A 81 -18.29 -1.72 18.18
N SER A 82 -19.51 -2.08 18.61
CA SER A 82 -20.74 -1.68 17.93
C SER A 82 -20.93 -0.16 17.93
N LYS A 83 -20.59 0.52 19.03
CA LYS A 83 -20.63 1.98 19.10
C LYS A 83 -19.68 2.61 18.08
N LEU A 84 -18.42 2.15 18.03
CA LEU A 84 -17.42 2.65 17.09
C LEU A 84 -17.83 2.34 15.64
N GLN A 85 -18.38 1.16 15.38
CA GLN A 85 -18.90 0.78 14.07
C GLN A 85 -20.01 1.72 13.62
N ALA A 86 -20.99 2.01 14.48
CA ALA A 86 -22.05 2.96 14.17
C ALA A 86 -21.52 4.39 13.94
N GLU A 87 -20.53 4.81 14.73
CA GLU A 87 -19.90 6.13 14.60
C GLU A 87 -19.04 6.27 13.34
N MET A 88 -18.38 5.19 12.91
CA MET A 88 -17.64 5.14 11.64
C MET A 88 -18.60 5.09 10.45
N ALA A 89 -19.64 4.26 10.52
CA ALA A 89 -20.63 4.11 9.46
C ALA A 89 -21.35 5.43 9.16
N SER A 90 -21.70 6.22 10.18
CA SER A 90 -22.36 7.53 9.98
C SER A 90 -21.47 8.60 9.34
N ARG A 91 -20.14 8.40 9.33
CA ARG A 91 -19.16 9.31 8.70
C ARG A 91 -18.83 8.91 7.26
N ILE A 92 -19.26 7.74 6.83
CA ILE A 92 -19.11 7.28 5.45
C ILE A 92 -20.30 7.83 4.67
N ALA A 93 -20.02 8.47 3.53
CA ALA A 93 -21.09 8.98 2.66
C ALA A 93 -21.96 7.82 2.16
N SER A 94 -23.28 8.04 2.11
CA SER A 94 -24.23 7.04 1.60
C SER A 94 -24.10 6.80 0.10
N ASP A 95 -23.66 7.83 -0.65
CA ASP A 95 -23.33 7.76 -2.07
C ASP A 95 -21.81 7.70 -2.23
N LEU A 96 -21.27 6.48 -2.28
CA LEU A 96 -19.84 6.24 -2.44
C LEU A 96 -19.48 6.29 -3.92
N SER A 97 -18.91 7.41 -4.36
CA SER A 97 -18.45 7.61 -5.73
C SER A 97 -17.11 8.33 -5.79
N THR A 98 -16.24 7.94 -6.71
CA THR A 98 -15.00 8.67 -6.99
C THR A 98 -15.28 9.92 -7.83
N PRO A 99 -14.50 11.00 -7.69
CA PRO A 99 -14.60 12.16 -8.58
C PRO A 99 -14.49 11.76 -10.07
N PRO A 100 -15.46 12.15 -10.93
CA PRO A 100 -15.44 11.77 -12.33
C PRO A 100 -14.23 12.28 -13.11
N LEU A 101 -13.64 11.39 -13.88
CA LEU A 101 -12.45 11.61 -14.67
C LEU A 101 -12.81 11.79 -16.13
N LEU A 102 -12.60 13.00 -16.64
CA LEU A 102 -12.75 13.29 -18.06
C LEU A 102 -11.62 12.65 -18.87
N TRP A 103 -12.00 11.86 -19.86
CA TRP A 103 -11.15 11.38 -20.94
C TRP A 103 -12.04 11.22 -22.18
N ASP A 104 -11.88 12.17 -23.11
CA ASP A 104 -12.79 12.49 -24.22
C ASP A 104 -13.42 11.27 -24.94
N PRO A 105 -14.76 11.22 -25.16
CA PRO A 105 -15.83 12.10 -24.68
C PRO A 105 -16.45 11.66 -23.35
N TRP A 106 -15.75 10.84 -22.56
CA TRP A 106 -16.34 10.13 -21.43
C TRP A 106 -15.87 10.66 -20.08
N LEU A 107 -16.75 10.54 -19.09
CA LEU A 107 -16.43 10.67 -17.68
C LEU A 107 -16.40 9.29 -17.03
N TYR A 108 -15.24 8.89 -16.52
CA TYR A 108 -15.01 7.62 -15.85
C TYR A 108 -15.04 7.78 -14.34
N TYR A 109 -15.69 6.88 -13.62
CA TYR A 109 -15.76 6.92 -12.16
C TYR A 109 -16.11 5.54 -11.63
N ARG A 110 -15.82 5.31 -10.35
CA ARG A 110 -16.27 4.15 -9.61
C ARG A 110 -17.36 4.58 -8.64
N ARG A 111 -18.43 3.80 -8.56
CA ARG A 111 -19.47 3.99 -7.54
C ARG A 111 -19.82 2.67 -6.87
N VAL A 112 -20.27 2.72 -5.63
CA VAL A 112 -20.80 1.54 -4.92
C VAL A 112 -22.30 1.65 -4.87
N GLU A 113 -23.02 0.66 -5.40
CA GLU A 113 -24.47 0.57 -5.24
C GLU A 113 -24.83 0.25 -3.79
N GLU A 114 -25.93 0.81 -3.30
CA GLU A 114 -26.40 0.55 -1.94
C GLU A 114 -26.58 -0.97 -1.70
N GLY A 115 -26.05 -1.46 -0.57
CA GLY A 115 -26.08 -2.87 -0.21
C GLY A 115 -25.12 -3.77 -1.00
N LYS A 116 -24.34 -3.25 -1.95
CA LYS A 116 -23.27 -4.00 -2.62
C LYS A 116 -21.95 -3.89 -1.87
N GLN A 117 -21.15 -4.95 -1.96
CA GLN A 117 -19.85 -5.04 -1.30
C GLN A 117 -18.73 -4.37 -2.11
N PHE A 118 -18.81 -4.48 -3.45
CA PHE A 118 -17.77 -3.99 -4.35
C PHE A 118 -18.29 -2.86 -5.24
N PRO A 119 -17.41 -1.93 -5.68
CA PRO A 119 -17.78 -0.86 -6.59
C PRO A 119 -18.12 -1.39 -7.98
N GLU A 120 -18.55 -0.49 -8.85
CA GLU A 120 -18.68 -0.68 -10.29
C GLU A 120 -17.85 0.41 -10.96
N LEU A 121 -17.05 0.03 -11.97
CA LEU A 121 -16.39 0.99 -12.85
C LEU A 121 -17.37 1.37 -13.94
N CYS A 122 -17.63 2.66 -14.07
CA CYS A 122 -18.66 3.20 -14.94
C CYS A 122 -18.11 4.33 -15.81
N ARG A 123 -18.82 4.62 -16.91
CA ARG A 123 -18.63 5.84 -17.67
C ARG A 123 -19.94 6.45 -18.16
N ARG A 124 -19.93 7.74 -18.46
CA ARG A 124 -21.04 8.45 -19.14
C ARG A 124 -20.50 9.56 -20.04
N LEU A 125 -21.27 9.98 -21.03
CA LEU A 125 -20.84 11.07 -21.92
C LEU A 125 -20.69 12.38 -21.14
N ALA A 126 -19.60 13.10 -21.38
CA ALA A 126 -19.31 14.38 -20.75
C ALA A 126 -20.35 15.44 -21.14
N SER A 127 -20.83 15.41 -22.39
CA SER A 127 -21.86 16.30 -22.94
C SER A 127 -23.22 16.21 -22.24
N LEU A 128 -23.43 15.19 -21.41
CA LEU A 128 -24.65 15.02 -20.62
C LEU A 128 -24.53 15.64 -19.21
N ASN A 129 -23.51 16.48 -18.97
CA ASN A 129 -23.40 17.29 -17.76
C ASN A 129 -23.69 18.76 -18.08
N ASP A 130 -24.17 19.45 -17.06
CA ASP A 130 -24.11 20.91 -16.97
C ASP A 130 -22.64 21.39 -16.91
N GLU A 131 -22.42 22.71 -16.91
CA GLU A 131 -21.08 23.34 -16.89
C GLU A 131 -20.15 22.81 -15.77
N PHE A 132 -20.70 22.22 -14.70
CA PHE A 132 -19.96 21.64 -13.59
C PHE A 132 -20.07 20.12 -13.51
N ILE A 133 -18.94 19.42 -13.68
CA ILE A 133 -18.85 17.96 -13.51
C ILE A 133 -18.97 17.61 -12.01
N SER A 134 -20.15 17.12 -11.61
CA SER A 134 -20.41 16.62 -10.26
C SER A 134 -20.38 15.10 -10.20
N HIS A 135 -19.95 14.55 -9.06
CA HIS A 135 -20.12 13.13 -8.74
C HIS A 135 -21.58 12.78 -8.37
N LYS A 136 -22.37 13.80 -7.98
CA LYS A 136 -23.77 13.64 -7.53
C LYS A 136 -24.82 13.90 -8.62
N SER A 137 -24.42 14.48 -9.76
CA SER A 137 -25.35 14.86 -10.83
C SER A 137 -24.88 14.37 -12.20
N PRO A 138 -25.71 13.61 -12.94
CA PRO A 138 -26.94 12.96 -12.48
C PRO A 138 -26.61 11.85 -11.47
N SER A 139 -27.46 11.70 -10.45
CA SER A 139 -27.28 10.67 -9.43
C SER A 139 -27.35 9.29 -10.08
N SER A 140 -26.32 8.48 -9.86
CA SER A 140 -26.25 7.08 -10.32
C SER A 140 -26.36 6.87 -11.83
N GLY A 141 -26.03 7.88 -12.64
CA GLY A 141 -26.00 7.72 -14.09
C GLY A 141 -27.38 7.60 -14.75
N PHE A 142 -28.42 8.07 -14.07
CA PHE A 142 -29.78 8.12 -14.58
C PHE A 142 -30.17 9.56 -14.90
N ASP A 143 -30.58 9.81 -16.14
CA ASP A 143 -31.14 11.10 -16.54
C ASP A 143 -32.65 11.08 -16.27
N PHE A 144 -33.07 11.79 -15.22
CA PHE A 144 -34.48 11.89 -14.84
C PHE A 144 -35.31 12.69 -15.84
N THR A 145 -34.70 13.53 -16.67
CA THR A 145 -35.39 14.32 -17.69
C THR A 145 -35.75 13.44 -18.89
N SER A 146 -34.82 12.59 -19.36
CA SER A 146 -35.11 11.63 -20.44
C SER A 146 -35.70 10.30 -19.97
N GLY A 147 -35.66 10.01 -18.67
CA GLY A 147 -36.08 8.74 -18.08
C GLY A 147 -35.18 7.57 -18.49
N LYS A 148 -33.94 7.85 -18.95
CA LYS A 148 -33.01 6.83 -19.46
C LYS A 148 -31.77 6.74 -18.60
N ARG A 149 -31.25 5.52 -18.51
CA ARG A 149 -29.89 5.29 -18.01
C ARG A 149 -28.89 5.79 -19.06
N ILE A 150 -28.06 6.75 -18.67
CA ILE A 150 -27.02 7.35 -19.52
C ILE A 150 -25.61 6.84 -19.18
N GLU A 151 -25.50 6.09 -18.09
CA GLU A 151 -24.27 5.43 -17.67
C GLU A 151 -24.11 4.04 -18.27
N GLN A 152 -22.91 3.77 -18.73
CA GLN A 152 -22.44 2.46 -19.14
C GLN A 152 -21.55 1.86 -18.06
N LYS A 153 -21.88 0.64 -17.59
CA LYS A 153 -21.01 -0.16 -16.71
C LYS A 153 -19.87 -0.77 -17.53
N LEU A 154 -18.64 -0.61 -17.07
CA LEU A 154 -17.43 -1.18 -17.68
C LEU A 154 -17.03 -2.48 -16.97
N ILE A 155 -16.98 -2.44 -15.63
CA ILE A 155 -16.66 -3.59 -14.79
C ILE A 155 -17.61 -3.59 -13.59
N ASP A 156 -18.36 -4.67 -13.42
CA ASP A 156 -19.12 -4.95 -12.20
C ASP A 156 -18.30 -5.89 -11.33
N TYR A 157 -17.67 -5.34 -10.28
CA TYR A 157 -16.78 -6.12 -9.41
C TYR A 157 -17.56 -7.13 -8.56
N ASN A 158 -18.86 -6.93 -8.36
CA ASN A 158 -19.70 -7.93 -7.68
C ASN A 158 -19.88 -9.15 -8.58
N GLN A 159 -20.13 -8.95 -9.89
CA GLN A 159 -20.19 -10.05 -10.85
C GLN A 159 -18.82 -10.74 -11.02
N GLU A 160 -17.74 -9.95 -11.13
CA GLU A 160 -16.38 -10.50 -11.26
C GLU A 160 -15.95 -11.27 -10.01
N SER A 161 -16.37 -10.84 -8.81
CA SER A 161 -16.12 -11.59 -7.58
C SER A 161 -16.72 -12.99 -7.62
N GLN A 162 -17.93 -13.15 -8.17
CA GLN A 162 -18.56 -14.47 -8.30
C GLN A 162 -17.81 -15.36 -9.27
N ARG A 163 -17.25 -14.78 -10.34
CA ARG A 163 -16.40 -15.49 -11.31
C ARG A 163 -15.04 -15.90 -10.72
N CYS A 164 -14.56 -15.17 -9.71
CA CYS A 164 -13.20 -15.31 -9.17
C CYS A 164 -13.16 -15.89 -7.74
N GLY A 165 -14.13 -16.73 -7.37
CA GLY A 165 -14.14 -17.43 -6.07
C GLY A 165 -14.65 -16.60 -4.88
N GLY A 166 -15.52 -15.64 -5.13
CA GLY A 166 -16.20 -14.81 -4.13
C GLY A 166 -15.43 -13.55 -3.70
N TYR A 167 -14.38 -13.18 -4.43
CA TYR A 167 -13.53 -12.03 -4.09
C TYR A 167 -13.18 -11.22 -5.33
N ALA A 168 -13.29 -9.89 -5.25
CA ALA A 168 -12.85 -9.01 -6.32
C ALA A 168 -11.60 -8.25 -5.89
N TYR A 169 -10.49 -8.56 -6.55
CA TYR A 169 -9.23 -7.85 -6.40
C TYR A 169 -8.61 -7.59 -7.76
N GLU A 170 -8.68 -6.33 -8.16
CA GLU A 170 -8.10 -5.81 -9.39
C GLU A 170 -6.73 -5.23 -9.09
N GLU A 171 -5.73 -5.64 -9.86
CA GLU A 171 -4.39 -5.04 -9.81
C GLU A 171 -4.29 -3.84 -10.76
N LEU A 172 -4.79 -3.99 -12.00
CA LEU A 172 -4.73 -2.92 -12.99
C LEU A 172 -5.92 -2.97 -13.94
N SER A 173 -6.40 -1.80 -14.37
CA SER A 173 -7.25 -1.65 -15.56
C SER A 173 -6.89 -0.45 -16.41
N LYS A 174 -7.10 -0.61 -17.73
CA LYS A 174 -6.83 0.39 -18.76
C LYS A 174 -7.91 0.34 -19.83
N VAL A 175 -8.49 1.50 -20.13
CA VAL A 175 -9.41 1.68 -21.27
C VAL A 175 -8.57 2.00 -22.51
N SER A 176 -8.96 1.50 -23.68
CA SER A 176 -8.28 1.80 -24.93
C SER A 176 -8.45 3.26 -25.35
N PRO A 177 -7.49 3.85 -26.11
CA PRO A 177 -7.58 5.25 -26.55
C PRO A 177 -8.78 5.57 -27.44
N ASP A 178 -9.39 4.57 -28.07
CA ASP A 178 -10.58 4.68 -28.94
C ASP A 178 -11.91 4.38 -28.22
N PRO A 179 -11.96 4.59 -26.89
CA PRO A 179 -12.94 4.04 -25.93
C PRO A 179 -13.70 2.73 -26.23
N ARG A 180 -13.17 1.80 -27.02
CA ARG A 180 -13.89 0.57 -27.41
C ARG A 180 -13.64 -0.63 -26.50
N PHE A 181 -12.49 -0.67 -25.82
CA PHE A 181 -12.08 -1.82 -25.02
C PHE A 181 -11.64 -1.39 -23.63
N ILE A 182 -11.77 -2.31 -22.68
CA ILE A 182 -11.09 -2.22 -21.38
C ILE A 182 -10.33 -3.52 -21.13
N ALA A 183 -9.06 -3.41 -20.79
CA ALA A 183 -8.25 -4.49 -20.26
C ALA A 183 -8.18 -4.36 -18.75
N TYR A 184 -8.34 -5.47 -18.02
CA TYR A 184 -8.25 -5.50 -16.57
C TYR A 184 -7.73 -6.84 -16.08
N THR A 185 -6.99 -6.82 -14.97
CA THR A 185 -6.57 -8.03 -14.25
C THR A 185 -7.44 -8.24 -13.02
N MET A 186 -7.85 -9.48 -12.77
CA MET A 186 -8.63 -9.85 -11.58
C MET A 186 -8.01 -11.09 -10.95
N TYR A 187 -7.82 -11.07 -9.63
CA TYR A 187 -7.32 -12.22 -8.89
C TYR A 187 -8.39 -13.31 -8.81
N ASP A 188 -8.08 -14.47 -9.38
CA ASP A 188 -8.91 -15.66 -9.32
C ASP A 188 -8.46 -16.51 -8.12
N LYS A 189 -9.32 -16.61 -7.10
CA LYS A 189 -9.00 -17.34 -5.86
C LYS A 189 -8.86 -18.84 -6.09
N GLU A 190 -9.58 -19.41 -7.04
CA GLU A 190 -9.55 -20.86 -7.31
C GLU A 190 -8.31 -21.24 -8.12
N ALA A 191 -7.96 -20.40 -9.10
CA ALA A 191 -6.76 -20.58 -9.91
C ALA A 191 -5.49 -20.02 -9.25
N ASP A 192 -5.64 -19.23 -8.17
CA ASP A 192 -4.55 -18.67 -7.36
C ASP A 192 -3.59 -17.79 -8.17
N LEU A 193 -4.17 -17.00 -9.08
CA LEU A 193 -3.46 -16.22 -10.08
C LEU A 193 -4.26 -14.98 -10.53
N PHE A 194 -3.58 -13.98 -11.08
CA PHE A 194 -4.26 -12.86 -11.76
C PHE A 194 -4.60 -13.23 -13.19
N ARG A 195 -5.87 -13.03 -13.55
CA ARG A 195 -6.38 -13.30 -14.88
C ARG A 195 -6.56 -12.00 -15.66
N LEU A 196 -5.85 -11.86 -16.78
CA LEU A 196 -6.10 -10.79 -17.74
C LEU A 196 -7.42 -11.04 -18.48
N SER A 197 -8.27 -10.01 -18.50
CA SER A 197 -9.53 -10.00 -19.25
C SER A 197 -9.59 -8.73 -20.10
N VAL A 198 -10.04 -8.89 -21.34
CA VAL A 198 -10.36 -7.75 -22.22
C VAL A 198 -11.85 -7.79 -22.52
N ARG A 199 -12.53 -6.67 -22.33
CA ARG A 199 -13.97 -6.52 -22.59
C ARG A 199 -14.18 -5.50 -23.69
N ASN A 200 -15.01 -5.87 -24.67
CA ASN A 200 -15.50 -4.94 -25.67
C ASN A 200 -16.66 -4.14 -25.07
N LEU A 201 -16.49 -2.83 -24.99
CA LEU A 201 -17.45 -1.93 -24.36
C LEU A 201 -18.70 -1.72 -25.21
N ASN A 202 -18.64 -1.91 -26.53
CA ASN A 202 -19.82 -1.78 -27.39
C ASN A 202 -20.75 -2.99 -27.26
N SER A 203 -20.20 -4.20 -27.23
CA SER A 203 -21.00 -5.44 -27.09
C SER A 203 -21.22 -5.87 -25.64
N GLY A 204 -20.44 -5.35 -24.68
CA GLY A 204 -20.42 -5.79 -23.28
C GLY A 204 -19.73 -7.14 -23.04
N GLY A 205 -19.52 -7.94 -24.08
CA GLY A 205 -18.85 -9.25 -24.01
C GLY A 205 -17.34 -9.22 -23.78
N LEU A 206 -16.82 -10.31 -23.20
CA LEU A 206 -15.38 -10.56 -23.06
C LEU A 206 -14.79 -11.04 -24.38
N CYS A 207 -13.61 -10.53 -24.71
CA CYS A 207 -12.81 -11.00 -25.83
C CYS A 207 -12.19 -12.36 -25.48
N GLY A 208 -12.15 -13.28 -26.44
CA GLY A 208 -11.53 -14.60 -26.26
C GLY A 208 -10.00 -14.57 -26.13
N LYS A 209 -9.37 -13.47 -26.57
CA LYS A 209 -7.92 -13.22 -26.53
C LYS A 209 -7.67 -11.72 -26.27
N PRO A 210 -6.60 -11.30 -25.54
CA PRO A 210 -5.53 -12.09 -24.91
C PRO A 210 -5.99 -13.02 -23.78
N LYS A 211 -5.26 -14.12 -23.62
CA LYS A 211 -5.24 -14.93 -22.40
C LYS A 211 -3.78 -15.06 -22.01
N ALA A 212 -3.39 -14.42 -20.92
CA ALA A 212 -2.07 -14.58 -20.36
C ALA A 212 -2.23 -15.28 -19.01
N ASP A 213 -1.56 -16.41 -18.84
CA ASP A 213 -1.27 -16.92 -17.50
C ASP A 213 -0.13 -16.06 -16.94
N PRO A 214 -0.13 -15.72 -15.64
CA PRO A 214 0.94 -14.93 -15.07
C PRO A 214 2.25 -15.71 -15.16
N ILE A 215 3.11 -15.24 -16.05
CA ILE A 215 4.52 -15.59 -16.09
C ILE A 215 5.22 -14.52 -15.25
N TRP A 216 6.20 -14.93 -14.47
CA TRP A 216 7.10 -14.03 -13.74
C TRP A 216 7.61 -12.92 -14.67
N SER A 217 7.88 -11.74 -14.11
CA SER A 217 8.02 -10.41 -14.74
C SER A 217 9.13 -10.22 -15.79
N ILE A 218 9.60 -11.30 -16.41
CA ILE A 218 10.76 -11.35 -17.30
C ILE A 218 10.40 -11.31 -18.80
N ARG A 219 9.11 -11.37 -19.18
CA ARG A 219 8.69 -11.37 -20.59
C ARG A 219 7.55 -10.40 -20.88
N ILE A 220 7.68 -9.66 -21.97
CA ILE A 220 6.65 -8.77 -22.51
C ILE A 220 6.12 -9.36 -23.81
N TYR A 221 4.79 -9.49 -23.90
CA TYR A 221 4.10 -9.98 -25.09
C TYR A 221 3.20 -8.91 -25.69
N CYS A 222 3.08 -8.92 -27.01
CA CYS A 222 2.09 -8.17 -27.77
C CYS A 222 1.05 -9.14 -28.34
N SER A 223 -0.21 -8.98 -27.93
CA SER A 223 -1.34 -9.76 -28.41
C SER A 223 -2.30 -8.89 -29.22
N ALA A 224 -2.68 -9.35 -30.41
CA ALA A 224 -3.78 -8.77 -31.17
C ALA A 224 -5.14 -9.23 -30.59
N ILE A 225 -6.01 -8.29 -30.26
CA ILE A 225 -7.34 -8.57 -29.70
C ILE A 225 -8.18 -9.33 -30.73
N GLY A 226 -8.66 -10.52 -30.36
CA GLY A 226 -9.51 -11.35 -31.21
C GLY A 226 -8.80 -12.06 -32.37
N SER A 227 -7.47 -11.93 -32.51
CA SER A 227 -6.71 -12.72 -33.49
C SER A 227 -6.55 -14.17 -33.04
N THR A 228 -6.38 -15.08 -34.01
CA THR A 228 -5.97 -16.47 -33.81
C THR A 228 -4.46 -16.67 -33.88
N ASP A 229 -3.71 -15.65 -34.31
CA ASP A 229 -2.24 -15.70 -34.38
C ASP A 229 -1.64 -15.88 -32.98
N ASP A 230 -0.39 -16.32 -32.89
CA ASP A 230 0.32 -16.40 -31.61
C ASP A 230 0.69 -15.00 -31.07
N ASP A 231 0.91 -14.90 -29.76
CA ASP A 231 1.40 -13.66 -29.14
C ASP A 231 2.86 -13.41 -29.52
N VAL A 232 3.17 -12.18 -29.90
CA VAL A 232 4.52 -11.78 -30.30
C VAL A 232 5.33 -11.43 -29.05
N LEU A 233 6.43 -12.13 -28.81
CA LEU A 233 7.39 -11.77 -27.76
C LEU A 233 8.12 -10.48 -28.16
N ILE A 234 8.00 -9.45 -27.33
CA ILE A 234 8.59 -8.12 -27.53
C ILE A 234 9.97 -8.04 -26.85
N LEU A 235 10.03 -8.52 -25.61
CA LEU A 235 11.22 -8.50 -24.76
C LEU A 235 11.22 -9.75 -23.89
N GLU A 236 12.39 -10.36 -23.76
CA GLU A 236 12.70 -11.33 -22.74
C GLU A 236 13.96 -10.89 -22.01
N GLU A 237 13.87 -10.75 -20.70
CA GLU A 237 14.97 -10.44 -19.80
C GLU A 237 15.35 -11.72 -19.04
N PRO A 238 16.43 -12.41 -19.41
CA PRO A 238 16.77 -13.70 -18.82
C PRO A 238 17.27 -13.59 -17.37
N ASP A 239 17.67 -12.41 -16.91
CA ASP A 239 18.14 -12.19 -15.55
C ASP A 239 16.95 -11.97 -14.59
N GLU A 240 16.78 -12.90 -13.66
CA GLU A 240 15.71 -12.86 -12.66
C GLU A 240 15.86 -11.70 -11.65
N GLU A 241 17.05 -11.09 -11.55
CA GLU A 241 17.30 -9.92 -10.72
C GLU A 241 16.89 -8.60 -11.40
N VAL A 242 16.58 -8.64 -12.70
CA VAL A 242 16.16 -7.46 -13.46
C VAL A 242 14.64 -7.31 -13.41
N TYR A 243 14.19 -6.18 -12.88
CA TYR A 243 12.79 -5.79 -12.88
C TYR A 243 12.43 -5.08 -14.18
N VAL A 244 11.37 -5.55 -14.84
CA VAL A 244 10.85 -4.96 -16.08
C VAL A 244 9.51 -4.26 -15.82
N ASN A 245 9.40 -3.01 -16.25
CA ASN A 245 8.18 -2.21 -16.19
C ASN A 245 7.80 -1.72 -17.60
N ILE A 246 6.51 -1.79 -17.94
CA ILE A 246 5.97 -1.30 -19.21
C ILE A 246 4.91 -0.25 -18.96
N GLN A 247 5.06 0.90 -19.60
CA GLN A 247 4.11 2.01 -19.52
C GLN A 247 3.97 2.67 -20.87
N HIS A 248 2.83 3.28 -21.15
CA HIS A 248 2.70 4.21 -22.27
C HIS A 248 3.12 5.62 -21.81
N ILE A 249 3.58 6.44 -22.74
CA ILE A 249 3.66 7.87 -22.51
C ILE A 249 2.25 8.48 -22.58
N LYS A 250 2.02 9.60 -21.87
CA LYS A 250 0.71 10.24 -21.73
C LYS A 250 -0.02 10.51 -23.05
N ASP A 251 0.69 10.80 -24.13
CA ASP A 251 0.10 11.06 -25.46
C ASP A 251 -0.02 9.83 -26.35
N PHE A 252 0.26 8.63 -25.83
CA PHE A 252 0.15 7.34 -26.51
C PHE A 252 1.03 7.18 -27.77
N HIS A 253 1.96 8.10 -28.04
CA HIS A 253 2.85 7.99 -29.21
C HIS A 253 3.93 6.92 -29.00
N PHE A 254 4.31 6.67 -27.75
CA PHE A 254 5.36 5.73 -27.39
C PHE A 254 4.87 4.80 -26.29
N VAL A 255 5.29 3.54 -26.39
CA VAL A 255 5.34 2.63 -25.24
C VAL A 255 6.78 2.62 -24.75
N THR A 256 6.93 2.78 -23.45
CA THR A 256 8.19 2.76 -22.72
C THR A 256 8.37 1.44 -21.99
N VAL A 257 9.57 0.91 -22.04
CA VAL A 257 10.00 -0.25 -21.29
C VAL A 257 11.18 0.19 -20.44
N SER A 258 11.09 -0.02 -19.14
CA SER A 258 12.14 0.32 -18.19
C SER A 258 12.63 -0.97 -17.54
N THR A 259 13.95 -1.18 -17.53
CA THR A 259 14.57 -2.31 -16.84
C THR A 259 15.48 -1.80 -15.73
N PHE A 260 15.36 -2.39 -14.54
CA PHE A 260 16.06 -1.97 -13.33
C PHE A 260 16.76 -3.15 -12.70
N SER A 261 18.03 -2.96 -12.33
CA SER A 261 18.86 -3.91 -11.60
C SER A 261 19.75 -3.15 -10.64
N THR A 262 20.32 -3.82 -9.65
CA THR A 262 21.33 -3.23 -8.75
C THR A 262 22.49 -2.57 -9.49
N MET A 263 22.80 -3.04 -10.70
CA MET A 263 23.95 -2.60 -11.50
C MET A 263 23.60 -1.57 -12.58
N SER A 264 22.36 -1.49 -13.03
CA SER A 264 21.98 -0.60 -14.14
C SER A 264 20.49 -0.31 -14.20
N SER A 265 20.15 0.87 -14.73
CA SER A 265 18.79 1.26 -15.08
C SER A 265 18.72 1.69 -16.54
N LYS A 266 17.80 1.11 -17.31
CA LYS A 266 17.62 1.37 -18.75
C LYS A 266 16.21 1.78 -19.06
N PHE A 267 16.08 2.77 -19.95
CA PHE A 267 14.81 3.27 -20.45
C PHE A 267 14.79 3.16 -21.97
N GLN A 268 13.77 2.49 -22.48
CA GLN A 268 13.61 2.18 -23.89
C GLN A 268 12.25 2.63 -24.38
N ALA A 269 12.13 2.96 -25.67
CA ALA A 269 10.88 3.38 -26.29
C ALA A 269 10.61 2.62 -27.61
N ASN A 270 9.32 2.55 -27.98
CA ASN A 270 8.80 1.95 -29.22
C ASN A 270 9.04 0.44 -29.39
N PRO A 271 8.60 -0.39 -28.43
CA PRO A 271 8.75 -1.84 -28.52
C PRO A 271 8.18 -2.49 -29.79
N LEU A 272 7.16 -1.89 -30.41
CA LEU A 272 6.49 -2.44 -31.59
C LEU A 272 7.25 -2.22 -32.91
N SER A 273 8.23 -1.32 -32.95
CA SER A 273 9.03 -1.00 -34.14
C SER A 273 10.51 -1.38 -33.97
N GLY A 274 10.83 -2.10 -32.90
CA GLY A 274 12.19 -2.32 -32.40
C GLY A 274 12.45 -1.47 -31.17
N VAL A 275 12.78 -2.12 -30.05
CA VAL A 275 13.07 -1.49 -28.76
C VAL A 275 14.30 -0.59 -28.89
N ASN A 276 14.12 0.73 -28.90
CA ASN A 276 15.23 1.68 -28.99
C ASN A 276 15.66 2.12 -27.60
N LEU A 277 16.95 1.96 -27.27
CA LEU A 277 17.52 2.50 -26.04
C LEU A 277 17.46 4.03 -26.08
N VAL A 278 16.76 4.62 -25.13
CA VAL A 278 16.63 6.08 -24.99
C VAL A 278 17.68 6.59 -24.02
N TRP A 279 17.89 5.88 -22.91
CA TRP A 279 18.83 6.27 -21.87
C TRP A 279 19.21 5.09 -20.97
N GLU A 280 20.42 5.11 -20.43
CA GLU A 280 20.98 4.11 -19.51
C GLU A 280 21.89 4.81 -18.49
N CYS A 281 21.91 4.28 -17.27
CA CYS A 281 22.92 4.62 -16.27
C CYS A 281 23.44 3.39 -15.51
N ASN A 282 24.61 3.56 -14.91
CA ASN A 282 25.15 2.63 -13.92
C ASN A 282 24.41 2.80 -12.59
N GLY A 283 24.16 1.67 -11.92
CA GLY A 283 23.39 1.59 -10.69
C GLY A 283 21.88 1.76 -10.89
N ILE A 284 21.17 1.81 -9.76
CA ILE A 284 19.74 2.08 -9.75
C ILE A 284 19.52 3.58 -9.78
N ALA A 285 18.67 4.01 -10.72
CA ALA A 285 18.17 5.37 -10.79
C ALA A 285 16.67 5.33 -11.06
N HIS A 286 15.94 6.17 -10.33
CA HIS A 286 14.55 6.41 -10.63
C HIS A 286 14.47 7.27 -11.87
N GLY A 287 13.58 6.91 -12.79
CA GLY A 287 13.40 7.64 -14.04
C GLY A 287 11.95 7.66 -14.46
N ILE A 288 11.48 8.83 -14.87
CA ILE A 288 10.19 9.00 -15.54
C ILE A 288 10.48 9.57 -16.92
N LEU A 289 10.17 8.80 -17.95
CA LEU A 289 10.32 9.21 -19.34
C LEU A 289 8.96 9.67 -19.88
N GLU A 290 8.89 10.94 -20.29
CA GLU A 290 7.69 11.55 -20.86
C GLU A 290 8.00 12.18 -22.22
N HIS A 291 7.03 12.16 -23.12
CA HIS A 291 7.08 12.82 -24.42
C HIS A 291 6.09 13.97 -24.41
N HIS A 292 6.54 15.12 -24.92
CA HIS A 292 5.68 16.27 -25.09
C HIS A 292 6.08 17.05 -26.32
N GLN A 293 5.18 17.08 -27.33
CA GLN A 293 5.27 17.89 -28.54
C GLN A 293 6.68 17.90 -29.15
N GLY A 294 7.17 16.70 -29.44
CA GLY A 294 8.49 16.46 -30.02
C GLY A 294 9.63 16.88 -29.10
N PHE A 295 9.52 16.56 -27.82
CA PHE A 295 10.65 16.48 -26.90
C PHE A 295 10.46 15.27 -26.00
N LEU A 296 11.55 14.57 -25.70
CA LEU A 296 11.60 13.59 -24.61
C LEU A 296 12.17 14.26 -23.37
N TYR A 297 11.49 14.08 -22.25
CA TYR A 297 11.86 14.56 -20.93
C TYR A 297 12.11 13.36 -20.03
N LEU A 298 13.30 13.28 -19.43
CA LEU A 298 13.64 12.26 -18.45
C LEU A 298 13.86 12.92 -17.09
N PHE A 299 12.98 12.65 -16.14
CA PHE A 299 13.13 13.08 -14.75
C PHE A 299 13.83 11.98 -13.97
N THR A 300 15.01 12.26 -13.42
CA THR A 300 15.83 11.23 -12.78
C THR A 300 16.72 11.78 -11.67
N ASP A 301 17.16 10.90 -10.78
CA ASP A 301 18.14 11.10 -9.69
C ASP A 301 19.48 10.38 -9.97
N ALA A 302 19.74 10.00 -11.22
CA ALA A 302 20.94 9.24 -11.57
C ALA A 302 22.25 9.93 -11.19
N ALA A 303 23.26 9.14 -10.86
CA ALA A 303 24.58 9.64 -10.54
C ALA A 303 25.17 10.46 -11.70
N LYS A 304 25.87 11.56 -11.37
CA LYS A 304 26.59 12.38 -12.34
C LYS A 304 28.08 12.13 -12.18
N ALA A 305 28.75 11.70 -13.26
CA ALA A 305 30.18 11.35 -13.23
C ALA A 305 30.53 10.41 -12.06
N ASP A 306 29.71 9.36 -11.88
CA ASP A 306 29.80 8.37 -10.81
C ASP A 306 29.67 8.90 -9.37
N GLN A 307 29.17 10.12 -9.20
CA GLN A 307 28.79 10.68 -7.89
C GLN A 307 27.28 10.63 -7.71
N SER A 308 26.83 10.02 -6.62
CA SER A 308 25.43 10.05 -6.19
C SER A 308 24.97 11.51 -5.99
N VAL A 309 23.77 11.83 -6.47
CA VAL A 309 23.15 13.13 -6.25
C VAL A 309 22.00 13.00 -5.25
N ASP A 310 21.80 14.02 -4.41
CA ASP A 310 20.72 14.09 -3.42
C ASP A 310 19.49 14.87 -3.94
N TYR A 311 19.44 15.10 -5.26
CA TYR A 311 18.37 15.85 -5.91
C TYR A 311 17.98 15.18 -7.24
N HIS A 312 16.72 15.38 -7.64
CA HIS A 312 16.26 15.00 -8.97
C HIS A 312 16.52 16.12 -9.97
N TYR A 313 16.76 15.77 -11.22
CA TYR A 313 16.93 16.70 -12.32
C TYR A 313 16.20 16.22 -13.58
N LEU A 314 15.98 17.14 -14.51
CA LEU A 314 15.27 16.87 -15.76
C LEU A 314 16.22 16.98 -16.95
N LEU A 315 16.34 15.91 -17.73
CA LEU A 315 17.01 15.90 -19.01
C LEU A 315 15.98 16.11 -20.13
N ARG A 316 16.39 16.76 -21.21
CA ARG A 316 15.54 17.01 -22.38
C ARG A 316 16.27 16.73 -23.68
N SER A 317 15.61 16.03 -24.61
CA SER A 317 16.08 15.80 -25.98
C SER A 317 15.03 16.22 -27.03
N PRO A 318 15.40 16.94 -28.11
CA PRO A 318 14.46 17.42 -29.15
C PRO A 318 14.07 16.38 -30.21
N LEU A 319 12.83 16.49 -30.70
CA LEU A 319 12.15 15.73 -31.78
C LEU A 319 11.26 16.63 -32.70
N HIS A 320 11.16 17.96 -32.46
CA HIS A 320 10.45 19.06 -33.20
C HIS A 320 9.20 19.69 -32.50
N SER A 321 8.99 21.02 -32.58
CA SER A 321 8.44 21.85 -31.47
C SER A 321 7.02 22.47 -31.56
N SER A 322 6.32 22.57 -30.40
CA SER A 322 5.37 23.63 -29.95
C SER A 322 5.14 23.56 -28.40
N SER A 323 4.48 24.53 -27.74
CA SER A 323 4.48 24.78 -26.26
C SER A 323 3.21 24.44 -25.44
N LYS A 324 3.36 24.01 -24.17
CA LYS A 324 2.35 23.96 -23.06
C LYS A 324 3.04 24.03 -21.66
N ASN A 325 2.38 23.75 -20.53
CA ASN A 325 2.97 23.81 -19.17
C ASN A 325 3.16 22.40 -18.54
N MET A 326 4.16 22.24 -17.68
CA MET A 326 4.46 21.06 -16.84
C MET A 326 4.19 21.40 -15.36
N GLY A 327 3.49 20.52 -14.64
CA GLY A 327 3.29 20.64 -13.19
C GLY A 327 4.43 20.00 -12.41
N VAL A 328 4.95 20.70 -11.41
CA VAL A 328 6.09 20.27 -10.59
C VAL A 328 5.71 20.33 -9.11
N ILE A 329 5.87 19.20 -8.41
CA ILE A 329 5.74 19.13 -6.96
C ILE A 329 7.15 19.24 -6.38
N LEU A 330 7.33 20.17 -5.46
CA LEU A 330 8.60 20.40 -4.78
C LEU A 330 8.41 20.19 -3.29
N ARG A 331 9.50 19.78 -2.64
CA ARG A 331 9.61 19.77 -1.19
C ARG A 331 10.74 20.72 -0.79
N GLU A 332 10.40 21.77 -0.05
CA GLU A 332 11.39 22.70 0.52
C GLU A 332 11.36 22.55 2.03
N GLY A 333 12.35 21.83 2.57
CA GLY A 333 12.35 21.36 3.95
C GLY A 333 11.11 20.49 4.22
N ARG A 334 10.13 21.07 4.92
CA ARG A 334 8.90 20.38 5.38
C ARG A 334 7.64 20.78 4.64
N ASN A 335 7.74 21.81 3.81
CA ASN A 335 6.59 22.33 3.10
C ASN A 335 6.58 21.75 1.70
N PHE A 336 5.43 21.21 1.33
CA PHE A 336 5.14 20.95 -0.07
C PHE A 336 4.89 22.28 -0.76
N LYS A 337 5.44 22.42 -1.96
CA LYS A 337 5.09 23.46 -2.91
C LYS A 337 4.62 22.79 -4.18
N LEU A 338 3.62 23.38 -4.80
CA LEU A 338 3.13 22.94 -6.10
C LEU A 338 3.24 24.14 -7.04
N CYS A 339 3.89 23.96 -8.17
CA CYS A 339 3.99 25.01 -9.18
C CYS A 339 3.83 24.46 -10.60
N SER A 340 3.49 25.34 -11.53
CA SER A 340 3.61 25.07 -12.96
C SER A 340 4.81 25.79 -13.55
N VAL A 341 5.43 25.16 -14.55
CA VAL A 341 6.52 25.70 -15.35
C VAL A 341 6.14 25.59 -16.83
N THR A 342 6.44 26.61 -17.62
CA THR A 342 6.17 26.56 -19.07
C THR A 342 7.21 25.71 -19.81
N VAL A 343 6.73 24.86 -20.72
CA VAL A 343 7.53 24.04 -21.63
C VAL A 343 7.33 24.49 -23.10
N PRO A 344 8.33 24.36 -23.98
CA PRO A 344 9.62 23.72 -23.77
C PRO A 344 10.53 24.54 -22.85
N LEU A 345 11.29 23.85 -21.99
CA LEU A 345 12.27 24.50 -21.11
C LEU A 345 13.34 25.25 -21.93
N PRO A 346 14.07 26.22 -21.36
CA PRO A 346 15.16 26.88 -22.06
C PRO A 346 16.19 25.88 -22.60
N ALA A 347 16.75 26.13 -23.79
CA ALA A 347 17.85 25.35 -24.33
C ALA A 347 19.19 25.88 -23.81
N GLY A 348 19.94 25.07 -23.08
CA GLY A 348 21.27 25.38 -22.58
C GLY A 348 22.02 24.10 -22.19
N LYS A 349 23.36 24.12 -22.21
CA LYS A 349 24.18 23.01 -21.69
C LYS A 349 24.31 23.05 -20.17
N ASP A 350 24.09 24.22 -19.58
CA ASP A 350 24.24 24.44 -18.14
C ASP A 350 22.94 24.14 -17.39
N PRO A 351 23.02 23.63 -16.14
CA PRO A 351 21.85 23.45 -15.29
C PRO A 351 21.13 24.79 -15.07
N VAL A 352 19.81 24.80 -15.30
CA VAL A 352 18.96 25.96 -15.02
C VAL A 352 18.30 25.76 -13.66
N HIS A 353 18.44 26.71 -12.74
CA HIS A 353 17.72 26.64 -11.47
C HIS A 353 16.23 26.88 -11.67
N LEU A 354 15.38 26.16 -10.94
CA LEU A 354 13.92 26.29 -11.06
C LEU A 354 13.41 27.73 -10.89
N LYS A 355 14.09 28.57 -10.11
CA LYS A 355 13.73 29.99 -9.94
C LYS A 355 13.83 30.78 -11.24
N GLU A 356 14.74 30.42 -12.14
CA GLU A 356 14.96 31.06 -13.44
C GLU A 356 13.85 30.70 -14.44
N LEU A 357 13.09 29.63 -14.17
CA LEU A 357 11.95 29.18 -14.98
C LEU A 357 10.64 29.92 -14.64
N HIS A 358 10.69 30.91 -13.75
CA HIS A 358 9.53 31.71 -13.32
C HIS A 358 8.29 30.87 -12.94
N PRO A 359 8.44 29.90 -12.01
CA PRO A 359 7.37 28.96 -11.66
C PRO A 359 6.17 29.69 -11.03
N GLN A 360 4.96 29.31 -11.45
CA GLN A 360 3.73 29.82 -10.86
C GLN A 360 3.30 28.90 -9.72
N PHE A 361 3.49 29.35 -8.48
CA PHE A 361 3.15 28.58 -7.28
C PHE A 361 1.65 28.64 -6.96
N LEU A 362 1.08 27.47 -6.66
CA LEU A 362 -0.29 27.33 -6.19
C LEU A 362 -0.35 27.43 -4.65
N PRO A 363 -1.35 28.12 -4.09
CA PRO A 363 -1.53 28.20 -2.65
C PRO A 363 -1.92 26.83 -2.08
N LEU A 364 -1.26 26.44 -0.99
CA LEU A 364 -1.50 25.16 -0.32
C LEU A 364 -1.94 25.39 1.14
N PRO A 365 -2.73 24.46 1.72
CA PRO A 365 -3.04 24.48 3.14
C PRO A 365 -1.78 24.48 4.02
N LYS A 366 -1.89 25.00 5.25
CA LYS A 366 -0.74 25.14 6.16
C LYS A 366 -0.07 23.80 6.53
N TYR A 367 -0.85 22.72 6.66
CA TYR A 367 -0.37 21.42 7.17
C TYR A 367 -0.53 20.30 6.15
N VAL A 368 -0.10 20.50 4.91
CA VAL A 368 -0.11 19.44 3.89
C VAL A 368 0.79 18.28 4.34
N MET A 369 0.21 17.08 4.39
CA MET A 369 0.93 15.84 4.69
C MET A 369 1.36 15.12 3.42
N GLN A 370 0.54 15.19 2.37
CA GLN A 370 0.84 14.57 1.09
C GLN A 370 0.19 15.36 -0.05
N ILE A 371 0.90 15.45 -1.17
CA ILE A 371 0.33 15.80 -2.47
C ILE A 371 0.63 14.65 -3.39
N SER A 372 -0.42 14.06 -3.95
CA SER A 372 -0.28 13.00 -4.96
C SER A 372 -0.88 13.50 -6.27
N PRO A 373 -0.22 13.29 -7.43
CA PRO A 373 -0.84 13.55 -8.71
C PRO A 373 -2.08 12.67 -8.86
N GLY A 374 -3.19 13.26 -9.31
CA GLY A 374 -4.41 12.53 -9.65
C GLY A 374 -4.31 11.87 -11.03
N PRO A 375 -5.31 11.07 -11.43
CA PRO A 375 -5.38 10.56 -12.79
C PRO A 375 -5.59 11.71 -13.77
N ASN A 376 -4.63 11.88 -14.69
CA ASN A 376 -4.60 12.93 -15.71
C ASN A 376 -4.43 12.26 -17.10
N TYR A 377 -5.39 11.44 -17.54
CA TYR A 377 -5.23 10.67 -18.79
C TYR A 377 -5.30 11.52 -20.05
N ASP A 378 -6.16 12.54 -20.06
CA ASP A 378 -6.26 13.43 -21.20
C ASP A 378 -4.99 14.30 -21.29
N TYR A 379 -4.19 14.01 -22.31
CA TYR A 379 -2.98 14.75 -22.64
C TYR A 379 -3.27 16.21 -22.98
N HIS A 380 -4.42 16.50 -23.59
CA HIS A 380 -4.78 17.85 -24.03
C HIS A 380 -5.52 18.66 -22.97
N SER A 381 -5.94 18.04 -21.85
CA SER A 381 -6.71 18.68 -20.78
C SER A 381 -6.06 19.98 -20.29
N PRO A 382 -6.83 21.08 -20.20
CA PRO A 382 -6.37 22.31 -19.55
C PRO A 382 -6.42 22.20 -18.02
N VAL A 383 -6.98 21.13 -17.47
CA VAL A 383 -7.13 20.88 -16.03
C VAL A 383 -6.17 19.79 -15.58
N MET A 384 -5.42 20.07 -14.51
CA MET A 384 -4.58 19.09 -13.83
C MET A 384 -5.16 18.77 -12.45
N ARG A 385 -5.21 17.48 -12.11
CA ARG A 385 -5.77 17.01 -10.83
C ARG A 385 -4.68 16.60 -9.87
N PHE A 386 -4.89 16.94 -8.60
CA PHE A 386 -4.06 16.56 -7.47
C PHE A 386 -4.96 16.14 -6.31
N THR A 387 -4.51 15.14 -5.54
CA THR A 387 -5.07 14.83 -4.23
C THR A 387 -4.16 15.45 -3.18
N ILE A 388 -4.70 16.36 -2.38
CA ILE A 388 -3.99 16.98 -1.27
C ILE A 388 -4.56 16.39 0.02
N SER A 389 -3.71 15.83 0.87
CA SER A 389 -4.10 15.33 2.18
C SER A 389 -3.50 16.20 3.29
N SER A 390 -4.30 16.45 4.31
CA SER A 390 -3.93 17.21 5.50
C SER A 390 -4.94 16.90 6.61
N PRO A 391 -4.52 16.91 7.88
CA PRO A 391 -5.37 16.46 8.97
C PRO A 391 -6.57 17.37 9.24
N LEU A 392 -6.53 18.62 8.76
CA LEU A 392 -7.55 19.65 9.01
C LEU A 392 -8.06 20.31 7.71
N LEU A 393 -8.15 19.56 6.62
CA LEU A 393 -8.63 20.09 5.32
C LEU A 393 -10.06 20.61 5.36
N TRP A 394 -10.91 20.08 6.26
CA TRP A 394 -12.30 20.49 6.37
C TRP A 394 -12.42 21.61 7.40
N LYS A 395 -12.97 22.75 6.97
CA LYS A 395 -13.16 23.95 7.83
C LYS A 395 -13.86 23.57 9.14
N ASP A 396 -14.87 22.72 9.07
CA ASP A 396 -15.63 22.23 10.23
C ASP A 396 -14.75 21.48 11.24
N LEU A 397 -13.76 20.71 10.78
CA LEU A 397 -12.85 20.00 11.70
C LEU A 397 -11.88 20.96 12.40
N SER A 398 -11.50 22.06 11.77
CA SER A 398 -10.57 23.04 12.35
C SER A 398 -11.15 23.78 13.56
N GLU A 399 -12.49 23.83 13.67
CA GLU A 399 -13.20 24.36 14.84
C GLU A 399 -13.10 23.42 16.05
N PHE A 400 -13.09 22.10 15.83
CA PHE A 400 -13.08 21.11 16.92
C PHE A 400 -11.69 20.58 17.25
N TYR A 401 -10.75 20.66 16.31
CA TYR A 401 -9.41 20.08 16.41
C TYR A 401 -8.32 21.11 16.14
N ALA A 402 -7.20 20.96 16.84
CA ALA A 402 -5.95 21.67 16.62
C ALA A 402 -4.92 20.72 16.01
N CYS A 403 -4.08 21.26 15.13
CA CYS A 403 -2.93 20.57 14.54
C CYS A 403 -1.68 21.38 14.85
N GLU A 404 -0.69 20.72 15.44
CA GLU A 404 0.58 21.28 15.88
C GLU A 404 1.72 20.46 15.31
N GLN A 405 2.83 21.12 14.96
CA GLN A 405 4.04 20.47 14.48
C GLN A 405 5.18 20.71 15.46
N TYR A 406 5.93 19.66 15.74
CA TYR A 406 6.99 19.62 16.72
C TYR A 406 8.28 19.11 16.09
N ASN A 407 9.40 19.58 16.64
CA ASN A 407 10.75 19.15 16.28
C ASN A 407 11.31 18.37 17.41
N VAL A 408 11.76 17.17 17.07
CA VAL A 408 12.00 16.22 18.10
C VAL A 408 13.30 15.47 17.83
N PHE A 409 14.22 15.52 18.78
CA PHE A 409 15.57 14.99 18.60
C PHE A 409 15.56 13.46 18.62
N SER A 410 16.25 12.87 17.65
CA SER A 410 16.67 11.47 17.64
C SER A 410 17.89 11.28 18.56
N TYR A 411 18.24 10.03 18.84
CA TYR A 411 19.37 9.68 19.72
C TYR A 411 20.72 10.20 19.23
N ASP A 412 20.85 10.42 17.92
CA ASP A 412 22.01 10.95 17.21
C ASP A 412 21.96 12.47 17.00
N GLY A 413 20.96 13.15 17.59
CA GLY A 413 20.79 14.60 17.49
C GLY A 413 20.08 15.07 16.21
N VAL A 414 19.67 14.15 15.33
CA VAL A 414 18.89 14.50 14.13
C VAL A 414 17.48 14.95 14.53
N LEU A 415 16.99 16.03 13.90
CA LEU A 415 15.64 16.54 14.14
C LEU A 415 14.59 15.76 13.32
N VAL A 416 13.77 14.96 14.01
CA VAL A 416 12.61 14.26 13.46
C VAL A 416 11.38 15.15 13.57
N PRO A 417 10.59 15.36 12.49
CA PRO A 417 9.35 16.11 12.57
C PRO A 417 8.19 15.26 13.10
N LEU A 418 7.38 15.82 13.99
CA LEU A 418 6.18 15.18 14.54
C LEU A 418 4.95 16.07 14.33
N THR A 419 3.85 15.51 13.82
CA THR A 419 2.56 16.21 13.68
C THR A 419 1.55 15.63 14.67
N VAL A 420 0.95 16.48 15.50
CA VAL A 420 -0.02 16.10 16.53
C VAL A 420 -1.36 16.75 16.25
N VAL A 421 -2.42 15.94 16.23
CA VAL A 421 -3.81 16.39 16.09
C VAL A 421 -4.56 16.09 17.39
N LYS A 422 -5.16 17.11 17.99
CA LYS A 422 -5.86 17.01 19.28
C LYS A 422 -7.18 17.78 19.28
N SER A 423 -8.15 17.36 20.07
CA SER A 423 -9.41 18.09 20.23
C SER A 423 -9.22 19.35 21.08
N ARG A 424 -9.77 20.49 20.64
CA ARG A 424 -9.69 21.77 21.36
C ARG A 424 -10.35 21.75 22.73
N LYS A 425 -11.44 20.97 22.91
CA LYS A 425 -12.13 20.81 24.21
C LYS A 425 -11.23 20.23 25.32
N LYS A 426 -10.16 19.50 24.97
CA LYS A 426 -9.17 19.00 25.94
C LYS A 426 -8.08 20.03 26.26
N GLN A 427 -7.85 21.01 25.38
CA GLN A 427 -6.86 22.08 25.57
C GLN A 427 -7.29 23.07 26.65
N GLU A 428 -8.59 23.35 26.78
CA GLU A 428 -9.14 24.29 27.79
C GLU A 428 -9.11 23.75 29.24
N ARG A 429 -8.86 22.45 29.45
CA ARG A 429 -8.78 21.84 30.80
C ARG A 429 -7.38 21.89 31.43
N GLY A 430 -6.50 22.78 30.99
CA GLY A 430 -5.28 23.13 31.72
C GLY A 430 -4.20 22.05 31.76
N SER A 431 -3.85 21.48 30.60
CA SER A 431 -2.58 20.75 30.45
C SER A 431 -1.81 21.39 29.29
N GLU A 432 -0.87 22.26 29.63
CA GLU A 432 0.10 22.80 28.68
C GLU A 432 1.01 21.66 28.18
N PRO A 433 1.28 21.55 26.86
CA PRO A 433 2.34 20.71 26.36
C PRO A 433 3.62 21.55 26.13
N TRP A 434 4.68 21.20 26.84
CA TRP A 434 6.07 21.49 26.48
C TRP A 434 6.67 20.20 25.85
N ILE A 435 7.73 20.29 25.04
CA ILE A 435 8.07 19.31 23.97
C ILE A 435 9.47 18.72 24.13
N ALA A 436 9.63 17.40 23.89
CA ALA A 436 10.83 16.76 23.28
C ALA A 436 10.57 15.30 22.80
N SER A 437 11.58 14.58 22.27
CA SER A 437 11.53 13.20 21.69
C SER A 437 12.64 12.30 22.17
N CYS A 438 12.52 11.01 21.82
CA CYS A 438 12.78 9.78 22.56
C CYS A 438 11.48 9.34 23.25
N PRO A 439 11.19 8.04 23.42
CA PRO A 439 9.99 7.64 24.15
C PRO A 439 9.93 8.23 25.57
N TRP A 440 11.09 8.61 26.10
CA TRP A 440 11.28 9.40 27.32
C TRP A 440 10.64 10.80 27.27
N SER A 441 10.42 11.36 26.09
CA SER A 441 9.98 12.74 25.91
C SER A 441 8.58 12.87 25.30
N LEU A 442 8.00 11.76 24.81
CA LEU A 442 6.55 11.65 24.62
C LEU A 442 5.78 11.76 25.94
N ARG A 443 6.46 11.59 27.08
CA ARG A 443 5.90 11.70 28.44
C ARG A 443 5.24 13.06 28.72
N GLU A 444 5.67 14.11 28.03
CA GLU A 444 5.12 15.47 28.18
C GLU A 444 3.85 15.71 27.35
N ILE A 445 3.60 14.89 26.32
CA ILE A 445 2.42 14.97 25.45
C ILE A 445 1.37 13.91 25.85
N VAL A 446 1.84 12.73 26.24
CA VAL A 446 1.02 11.57 26.58
C VAL A 446 1.53 10.99 27.89
N HIS A 447 0.61 10.83 28.84
CA HIS A 447 0.90 10.15 30.11
C HIS A 447 1.51 8.76 29.85
N GLU A 448 2.52 8.37 30.64
CA GLU A 448 3.34 7.14 30.47
C GLU A 448 2.54 5.85 30.23
N ASN A 449 1.30 5.78 30.73
CA ASN A 449 0.40 4.63 30.61
C ASN A 449 -0.68 4.75 29.51
N LYS A 450 -0.58 5.72 28.60
CA LYS A 450 -1.62 6.01 27.59
C LYS A 450 -1.13 6.01 26.14
N LEU A 451 0.12 5.64 25.90
CA LEU A 451 0.67 5.55 24.55
C LEU A 451 0.28 4.22 23.89
N ALA A 452 -0.12 4.28 22.62
CA ALA A 452 -0.33 3.11 21.79
C ALA A 452 0.36 3.27 20.44
N GLY A 453 0.97 2.21 19.94
CA GLY A 453 1.59 2.16 18.61
C GLY A 453 0.62 1.62 17.55
N TRP A 454 0.67 2.14 16.33
CA TRP A 454 -0.07 1.58 15.19
C TRP A 454 0.83 1.54 13.97
N GLY A 455 1.05 0.34 13.41
CA GLY A 455 1.90 0.12 12.25
C GLY A 455 1.16 -0.67 11.17
N HIS A 456 1.30 -0.25 9.92
CA HIS A 456 0.70 -0.92 8.77
C HIS A 456 1.77 -1.28 7.74
N SER A 457 1.81 -2.52 7.27
CA SER A 457 2.79 -3.00 6.28
C SER A 457 4.23 -2.71 6.70
N ALA A 458 4.99 -1.90 5.95
CA ALA A 458 6.35 -1.44 6.28
C ALA A 458 6.42 -0.55 7.54
N GLY A 459 5.31 0.01 8.01
CA GLY A 459 5.22 0.64 9.34
C GLY A 459 5.10 -0.38 10.49
N GLY A 460 4.77 -1.64 10.18
CA GLY A 460 4.74 -2.76 11.12
C GLY A 460 6.08 -3.01 11.83
N PRO A 461 7.21 -3.18 11.11
CA PRO A 461 8.52 -3.40 11.74
C PRO A 461 8.94 -2.23 12.62
N MET A 462 8.64 -0.99 12.24
CA MET A 462 8.93 0.17 13.08
C MET A 462 8.26 0.08 14.46
N VAL A 463 6.95 -0.22 14.50
CA VAL A 463 6.23 -0.35 15.77
C VAL A 463 6.62 -1.62 16.52
N ALA A 464 6.82 -2.74 15.82
CA ALA A 464 7.23 -4.00 16.42
C ALA A 464 8.63 -3.93 17.06
N SER A 465 9.59 -3.29 16.40
CA SER A 465 10.93 -3.06 16.95
C SER A 465 10.88 -2.08 18.12
N ALA A 466 10.04 -1.05 18.07
CA ALA A 466 9.86 -0.13 19.20
C ALA A 466 9.31 -0.85 20.47
N ILE A 467 8.31 -1.72 20.32
CA ILE A 467 7.78 -2.49 21.46
C ILE A 467 8.74 -3.60 21.91
N ASN A 468 9.57 -4.16 21.04
CA ASN A 468 10.61 -5.11 21.43
C ASN A 468 11.68 -4.44 22.29
N GLN A 469 12.17 -3.27 21.84
CA GLN A 469 13.29 -2.59 22.49
C GLN A 469 12.86 -1.86 23.76
N SER A 470 11.65 -1.29 23.77
CA SER A 470 11.18 -0.48 24.89
C SER A 470 9.67 -0.69 25.16
N PRO A 471 9.27 -1.91 25.58
CA PRO A 471 7.87 -2.29 25.74
C PRO A 471 7.14 -1.47 26.82
N TYR A 472 7.85 -1.02 27.85
CA TYR A 472 7.30 -0.29 28.99
C TYR A 472 6.70 1.08 28.64
N LEU A 473 7.00 1.62 27.45
CA LEU A 473 6.47 2.91 27.00
C LEU A 473 5.11 2.78 26.36
N PHE A 474 4.77 1.60 25.87
CA PHE A 474 3.53 1.35 25.17
C PHE A 474 2.57 0.63 26.11
N LYS A 475 1.31 1.06 26.12
CA LYS A 475 0.24 0.31 26.76
C LYS A 475 -0.36 -0.72 25.82
N ALA A 476 -0.41 -0.37 24.53
CA ALA A 476 -0.93 -1.23 23.48
C ALA A 476 -0.21 -1.00 22.14
N ALA A 477 -0.30 -1.96 21.23
CA ALA A 477 0.13 -1.82 19.85
C ALA A 477 -0.83 -2.53 18.90
N ILE A 478 -0.98 -2.00 17.70
CA ILE A 478 -1.73 -2.62 16.61
C ILE A 478 -0.80 -2.78 15.41
N LEU A 479 -0.65 -4.00 14.93
CA LEU A 479 0.16 -4.34 13.77
C LEU A 479 -0.75 -4.86 12.65
N LYS A 480 -0.87 -4.11 11.57
CA LYS A 480 -1.80 -4.40 10.47
C LYS A 480 -1.06 -4.84 9.21
N PHE A 481 -1.15 -6.14 8.90
CA PHE A 481 -0.43 -6.82 7.83
C PHE A 481 1.10 -6.57 7.90
N PRO A 482 1.73 -6.80 9.07
CA PRO A 482 3.09 -6.32 9.32
C PRO A 482 4.17 -7.18 8.65
N PHE A 483 5.26 -6.53 8.25
CA PHE A 483 6.53 -7.17 7.91
C PHE A 483 7.36 -7.38 9.18
N LEU A 484 7.57 -8.62 9.62
CA LEU A 484 8.13 -8.91 10.95
C LEU A 484 9.37 -9.81 10.92
N ASP A 485 9.56 -10.61 9.88
CA ASP A 485 10.62 -11.61 9.75
C ASP A 485 11.55 -11.25 8.57
N ALA A 486 12.14 -10.05 8.62
CA ALA A 486 12.89 -9.46 7.50
C ALA A 486 14.02 -10.37 7.00
N THR A 487 14.81 -10.93 7.92
CA THR A 487 15.93 -11.82 7.61
C THR A 487 15.51 -13.01 6.74
N ASN A 488 14.43 -13.71 7.12
CA ASN A 488 14.00 -14.90 6.39
C ASN A 488 13.23 -14.54 5.11
N THR A 489 12.42 -13.48 5.16
CA THR A 489 11.59 -13.08 4.03
C THR A 489 12.40 -12.49 2.89
N LEU A 490 13.40 -11.65 3.16
CA LEU A 490 14.27 -11.11 2.10
C LEU A 490 15.15 -12.19 1.48
N HIS A 491 15.62 -13.15 2.29
CA HIS A 491 16.47 -14.25 1.82
C HIS A 491 15.69 -15.29 1.00
N SER A 492 14.41 -15.50 1.32
CA SER A 492 13.58 -16.51 0.65
C SER A 492 12.15 -16.00 0.51
N PRO A 493 11.93 -15.05 -0.41
CA PRO A 493 10.64 -14.43 -0.58
C PRO A 493 9.63 -15.39 -1.21
N ILE A 494 8.37 -15.25 -0.82
CA ILE A 494 7.27 -16.11 -1.32
C ILE A 494 6.54 -15.47 -2.51
N LEU A 495 6.57 -14.14 -2.59
CA LEU A 495 6.23 -13.38 -3.78
C LEU A 495 7.50 -12.68 -4.28
N PRO A 496 7.67 -12.46 -5.59
CA PRO A 496 8.85 -11.78 -6.11
C PRO A 496 8.99 -10.40 -5.47
N LEU A 497 10.16 -10.15 -4.88
CA LEU A 497 10.56 -8.82 -4.43
C LEU A 497 11.11 -8.05 -5.64
N THR A 498 10.93 -6.74 -5.64
CA THR A 498 11.48 -5.85 -6.66
C THR A 498 12.88 -5.40 -6.26
N ALA A 499 13.69 -4.95 -7.23
CA ALA A 499 14.99 -4.33 -6.92
C ALA A 499 14.86 -3.18 -5.91
N ALA A 500 13.78 -2.40 -6.00
CA ALA A 500 13.47 -1.33 -5.05
C ALA A 500 13.21 -1.84 -3.63
N ASP A 501 12.69 -3.07 -3.45
CA ASP A 501 12.55 -3.65 -2.11
C ASP A 501 13.93 -4.00 -1.51
N TYR A 502 14.89 -4.45 -2.32
CA TYR A 502 16.26 -4.68 -1.87
C TYR A 502 17.04 -3.39 -1.62
N GLU A 503 16.77 -2.31 -2.35
CA GLU A 503 17.32 -0.99 -2.01
C GLU A 503 16.78 -0.47 -0.68
N GLU A 504 15.48 -0.63 -0.43
CA GLU A 504 14.83 -0.11 0.78
C GLU A 504 15.23 -0.92 2.02
N PHE A 505 15.29 -2.25 1.90
CA PHE A 505 15.45 -3.14 3.05
C PHE A 505 16.84 -3.82 3.12
N GLY A 506 17.67 -3.71 2.09
CA GLY A 506 18.97 -4.37 1.99
C GLY A 506 18.92 -5.72 1.29
N TYR A 507 20.05 -6.12 0.72
CA TYR A 507 20.20 -7.38 0.00
C TYR A 507 20.86 -8.47 0.87
N PRO A 508 20.13 -9.53 1.27
CA PRO A 508 20.63 -10.52 2.22
C PRO A 508 21.74 -11.43 1.68
N GLY A 509 22.05 -11.35 0.38
CA GLY A 509 23.19 -12.03 -0.22
C GLY A 509 24.52 -11.31 0.07
N ASP A 510 24.48 -10.01 0.37
CA ASP A 510 25.61 -9.27 0.90
C ASP A 510 25.69 -9.46 2.43
N ILE A 511 26.90 -9.64 2.95
CA ILE A 511 27.10 -10.00 4.36
C ILE A 511 26.86 -8.83 5.30
N ASP A 512 27.20 -7.61 4.88
CA ASP A 512 27.05 -6.42 5.69
C ASP A 512 25.56 -6.04 5.74
N ASP A 513 24.87 -6.11 4.60
CA ASP A 513 23.41 -5.97 4.53
C ASP A 513 22.69 -7.05 5.35
N PHE A 514 23.13 -8.31 5.27
CA PHE A 514 22.54 -9.38 6.08
C PHE A 514 22.65 -9.09 7.59
N HIS A 515 23.78 -8.54 8.03
CA HIS A 515 23.96 -8.12 9.42
C HIS A 515 23.03 -6.95 9.78
N ALA A 516 22.92 -5.94 8.92
CA ALA A 516 22.01 -4.82 9.12
C ALA A 516 20.53 -5.25 9.16
N ILE A 517 20.11 -6.12 8.23
CA ILE A 517 18.77 -6.72 8.18
C ILE A 517 18.42 -7.38 9.50
N ARG A 518 19.34 -8.18 10.00
CA ARG A 518 19.14 -8.91 11.24
C ARG A 518 19.04 -7.97 12.46
N ASP A 519 19.75 -6.86 12.46
CA ASP A 519 19.73 -5.91 13.58
C ASP A 519 18.40 -5.15 13.68
N TYR A 520 17.74 -4.84 12.55
CA TYR A 520 16.42 -4.19 12.59
C TYR A 520 15.23 -5.17 12.60
N SER A 521 15.44 -6.45 12.23
CA SER A 521 14.38 -7.47 12.13
C SER A 521 13.63 -7.66 13.46
N PRO A 522 12.30 -7.41 13.52
CA PRO A 522 11.54 -7.57 14.76
C PRO A 522 11.52 -9.02 15.28
N TYR A 523 11.50 -10.01 14.41
CA TYR A 523 11.48 -11.43 14.80
C TYR A 523 12.78 -11.87 15.47
N ASP A 524 13.92 -11.37 14.98
CA ASP A 524 15.24 -11.75 15.49
C ASP A 524 15.58 -11.05 16.82
N ASN A 525 14.93 -9.93 17.12
CA ASN A 525 15.23 -9.06 18.26
C ASN A 525 14.16 -9.05 19.36
N ILE A 526 13.37 -10.11 19.47
CA ILE A 526 12.40 -10.26 20.57
C ILE A 526 13.15 -10.48 21.89
N GLN A 527 12.89 -9.60 22.86
CA GLN A 527 13.50 -9.70 24.19
C GLN A 527 12.86 -10.82 25.01
N LYS A 528 13.69 -11.50 25.81
CA LYS A 528 13.27 -12.55 26.74
C LYS A 528 12.97 -11.97 28.11
N ASP A 529 12.00 -12.56 28.80
CA ASP A 529 11.64 -12.22 30.17
C ASP A 529 11.26 -10.74 30.29
N VAL A 530 10.43 -10.26 29.37
CA VAL A 530 9.90 -8.89 29.36
C VAL A 530 8.37 -8.91 29.27
N LEU A 531 7.73 -7.94 29.94
CA LEU A 531 6.30 -7.72 29.84
C LEU A 531 6.00 -6.90 28.59
N PHE A 532 5.38 -7.53 27.59
CA PHE A 532 4.94 -6.87 26.37
C PHE A 532 3.65 -6.05 26.57
N PRO A 533 3.44 -4.97 25.80
CA PRO A 533 2.16 -4.28 25.75
C PRO A 533 1.04 -5.18 25.20
N ALA A 534 -0.22 -4.76 25.34
CA ALA A 534 -1.31 -5.45 24.67
C ALA A 534 -1.17 -5.29 23.14
N VAL A 535 -0.97 -6.37 22.39
CA VAL A 535 -0.77 -6.32 20.93
C VAL A 535 -1.96 -6.94 20.20
N MET A 536 -2.50 -6.23 19.21
CA MET A 536 -3.45 -6.78 18.24
C MET A 536 -2.79 -6.86 16.87
N ILE A 537 -2.69 -8.07 16.31
CA ILE A 537 -2.13 -8.29 14.98
C ILE A 537 -3.25 -8.71 14.03
N SER A 538 -3.29 -8.11 12.84
CA SER A 538 -4.15 -8.56 11.74
C SER A 538 -3.29 -8.96 10.56
N SER A 539 -3.62 -10.08 9.93
CA SER A 539 -2.92 -10.60 8.76
C SER A 539 -3.90 -11.01 7.65
N SER A 540 -3.41 -11.19 6.42
CA SER A 540 -4.20 -11.63 5.27
C SER A 540 -3.36 -12.58 4.42
N PHE A 541 -4.04 -13.42 3.64
CA PHE A 541 -3.41 -14.26 2.61
C PHE A 541 -3.00 -13.47 1.37
N ASN A 542 -3.51 -12.24 1.22
CA ASN A 542 -3.34 -11.40 0.03
C ASN A 542 -2.41 -10.20 0.31
N THR A 543 -1.34 -10.42 1.05
CA THR A 543 -0.35 -9.39 1.37
C THR A 543 1.01 -9.81 0.86
N ARG A 544 1.84 -8.82 0.49
CA ARG A 544 3.22 -9.05 0.03
C ARG A 544 4.07 -9.86 1.03
N PHE A 545 3.75 -9.72 2.32
CA PHE A 545 4.33 -10.48 3.42
C PHE A 545 3.36 -11.54 3.90
N GLY A 546 3.89 -12.71 4.23
CA GLY A 546 3.08 -13.86 4.59
C GLY A 546 2.47 -13.80 5.97
N ASP A 547 1.30 -14.41 6.12
CA ASP A 547 0.64 -14.52 7.41
C ASP A 547 1.41 -15.36 8.45
N TRP A 548 2.30 -16.24 8.00
CA TRP A 548 3.18 -17.01 8.86
C TRP A 548 4.17 -16.12 9.63
N GLU A 549 4.53 -14.93 9.13
CA GLU A 549 5.43 -14.01 9.85
C GLU A 549 4.79 -13.56 11.16
N SER A 550 3.52 -13.13 11.08
CA SER A 550 2.73 -12.76 12.25
C SER A 550 2.60 -13.94 13.22
N ALA A 551 2.28 -15.13 12.71
CA ALA A 551 2.14 -16.32 13.56
C ALA A 551 3.46 -16.72 14.25
N LYS A 552 4.59 -16.65 13.55
CA LYS A 552 5.92 -16.93 14.11
C LYS A 552 6.26 -15.93 15.21
N TRP A 553 6.04 -14.64 14.94
CA TRP A 553 6.34 -13.57 15.90
C TRP A 553 5.49 -13.71 17.16
N ILE A 554 4.18 -13.92 17.03
CA ILE A 554 3.27 -14.16 18.17
C ILE A 554 3.75 -15.35 19.00
N SER A 555 3.99 -16.49 18.37
CA SER A 555 4.44 -17.69 19.08
C SER A 555 5.73 -17.44 19.87
N LEU A 556 6.70 -16.75 19.26
CA LEU A 556 7.98 -16.49 19.90
C LEU A 556 7.84 -15.46 21.04
N THR A 557 7.03 -14.41 20.86
CA THR A 557 6.74 -13.43 21.91
C THR A 557 6.05 -14.08 23.10
N LEU A 558 5.11 -15.01 22.88
CA LEU A 558 4.44 -15.73 23.96
C LEU A 558 5.39 -16.67 24.72
N ASP A 559 6.33 -17.32 24.02
CA ASP A 559 7.35 -18.16 24.65
C ASP A 559 8.36 -17.36 25.47
N PHE A 560 8.60 -16.09 25.11
CA PHE A 560 9.58 -15.20 25.73
C PHE A 560 8.98 -14.23 26.75
N ALA A 561 7.67 -14.01 26.71
CA ALA A 561 6.96 -13.26 27.73
C ALA A 561 7.06 -14.00 29.08
N PHE A 562 7.12 -13.24 30.18
CA PHE A 562 7.15 -13.82 31.52
C PHE A 562 6.07 -14.90 31.67
N PRO A 563 6.41 -16.14 32.05
CA PRO A 563 5.39 -17.08 32.45
C PRO A 563 4.75 -16.48 33.70
N VAL A 564 3.47 -16.13 33.62
CA VAL A 564 2.64 -15.90 34.79
C VAL A 564 2.51 -17.25 35.49
N ARG A 565 3.56 -17.67 36.20
CA ARG A 565 3.47 -18.74 37.18
C ARG A 565 2.65 -18.15 38.31
N SER A 566 1.43 -18.66 38.45
CA SER A 566 0.65 -18.56 39.67
C SER A 566 1.54 -18.80 40.88
N ALA A 567 1.88 -17.74 41.60
CA ALA A 567 2.50 -17.83 42.90
C ALA A 567 1.44 -18.36 43.88
N SER A 568 1.36 -19.69 44.03
CA SER A 568 0.80 -20.27 45.24
C SER A 568 1.91 -20.37 46.28
N VAL A 569 1.65 -19.68 47.40
CA VAL A 569 2.48 -19.41 48.55
C VAL A 569 3.01 -20.69 49.22
N HIS A 570 4.27 -20.61 49.68
CA HIS A 570 4.93 -21.61 50.52
C HIS A 570 4.50 -21.48 52.00
N GLN A 571 4.56 -22.61 52.72
CA GLN A 571 4.60 -22.80 54.18
C GLN A 571 3.29 -22.77 54.99
N GLN A 572 2.92 -23.96 55.49
CA GLN A 572 2.99 -24.22 56.93
C GLN A 572 3.33 -25.69 57.20
N GLN A 573 4.45 -25.92 57.88
CA GLN A 573 4.81 -27.14 58.61
C GLN A 573 4.69 -26.84 60.11
N ARG A 574 4.43 -27.91 60.90
CA ARG A 574 4.24 -28.00 62.37
C ARG A 574 2.78 -27.77 62.78
N SER A 575 2.11 -28.68 63.50
CA SER A 575 2.51 -29.86 64.29
C SER A 575 1.36 -30.86 64.30
#